data_AF-A0A945F062-F1
#
_entry.id   AF-A0A945F062-F1
#
_cell.length_a   1.000
_cell.length_b   1.000
_cell.length_c   1.000
_cell.angle_alpha   90.00
_cell.angle_beta   90.00
_cell.angle_gamma   90.00
#
_symmetry.space_group_name_H-M   'P 1'
#
loop_
_entity.id
_entity.type
_entity.pdbx_description
1 polymer ?
#
loop_
_entity_poly.entity_id
_entity_poly.type
_entity_poly.pdbx_seq_one_letter_code
_entity_poly.pdbx_strand_id
1 'polypeptide(L)'
;MLSFKFIQDKNLESKPLSPALHIISTPIGNMDDISLRALNAIISVDFLYTEDPRVSLKLLNHFNIKRSLRTYNDQANDKVRTEIINLIKSGKSIGLISDAGTPLISDPGYKLTKDIEFNNLDIFALPGACSPIAALTCSSMPTDNFSFLGFAPRKTAQLESLFEKVKHIQTPLIFFESANRINNFLEVAAHKMPNQEIFIARELSKKF
;
A
#
# COMPACT_ATOMS: atom_id res chain seq x y z
N MET A 1 -14.17 11.00 -37.81
CA MET A 1 -12.92 11.46 -37.17
C MET A 1 -13.28 11.86 -35.74
N LEU A 2 -13.00 11.01 -34.74
CA LEU A 2 -13.37 11.27 -33.35
C LEU A 2 -12.36 12.27 -32.76
N SER A 3 -12.79 13.51 -32.53
CA SER A 3 -12.00 14.52 -31.83
C SER A 3 -12.12 14.30 -30.32
N PHE A 4 -11.08 13.75 -29.70
CA PHE A 4 -10.96 13.78 -28.25
C PHE A 4 -10.44 15.17 -27.85
N LYS A 5 -11.32 16.02 -27.32
CA LYS A 5 -10.92 17.19 -26.55
C LYS A 5 -10.57 16.70 -25.14
N PHE A 6 -9.29 16.68 -24.80
CA PHE A 6 -8.85 16.56 -23.41
C PHE A 6 -9.44 17.75 -22.64
N ILE A 7 -10.28 17.46 -21.65
CA ILE A 7 -10.76 18.46 -20.70
C ILE A 7 -9.60 18.72 -19.73
N GLN A 8 -9.02 19.92 -19.89
CA GLN A 8 -8.21 20.68 -18.95
C GLN A 8 -6.94 20.02 -18.40
N ASP A 9 -5.81 20.61 -18.79
CA ASP A 9 -4.62 20.74 -17.95
C ASP A 9 -5.03 21.25 -16.56
N LYS A 10 -5.35 20.32 -15.64
CA LYS A 10 -5.17 20.60 -14.23
C LYS A 10 -3.67 20.62 -14.02
N ASN A 11 -3.06 21.78 -14.25
CA ASN A 11 -1.68 22.02 -13.86
C ASN A 11 -1.53 21.54 -12.41
N LEU A 12 -0.69 20.53 -12.21
CA LEU A 12 -0.33 20.03 -10.89
C LEU A 12 0.44 21.16 -10.21
N GLU A 13 -0.27 22.02 -9.48
CA GLU A 13 0.34 23.13 -8.75
C GLU A 13 1.01 22.60 -7.49
N SER A 14 2.30 22.85 -7.36
CA SER A 14 3.04 22.57 -6.13
C SER A 14 2.57 23.51 -5.02
N LYS A 15 1.83 22.96 -4.04
CA LYS A 15 1.46 23.70 -2.83
C LYS A 15 2.29 23.17 -1.67
N PRO A 16 2.98 24.02 -0.91
CA PRO A 16 3.80 23.55 0.20
C PRO A 16 2.93 22.75 1.19
N LEU A 17 3.42 21.57 1.56
CA LEU A 17 2.76 20.70 2.51
C LEU A 17 3.26 20.96 3.93
N SER A 18 2.40 20.71 4.91
CA SER A 18 2.77 20.83 6.33
C SER A 18 3.97 19.93 6.66
N PRO A 19 4.87 20.36 7.57
CA PRO A 19 5.96 19.54 8.07
C PRO A 19 5.45 18.31 8.83
N ALA A 20 5.40 17.17 8.15
CA ALA A 20 4.80 15.94 8.64
C ALA A 20 5.23 14.76 7.75
N LEU A 21 4.89 13.54 8.19
CA LEU A 21 4.89 12.39 7.30
C LEU A 21 3.56 12.31 6.55
N HIS A 22 3.62 12.27 5.23
CA HIS A 22 2.50 12.07 4.32
C HIS A 22 2.56 10.65 3.76
N ILE A 23 1.61 9.81 4.14
CA ILE A 23 1.43 8.46 3.60
C ILE A 23 0.66 8.58 2.29
N ILE A 24 1.29 8.22 1.18
CA ILE A 24 0.76 8.46 -0.16
C ILE A 24 0.57 7.11 -0.86
N SER A 25 -0.69 6.74 -1.11
CA SER A 25 -0.99 5.49 -1.82
C SER A 25 -0.65 5.61 -3.31
N THR A 26 -0.08 4.55 -3.87
CA THR A 26 0.25 4.41 -5.30
C THR A 26 -0.70 3.41 -5.97
N PRO A 27 -0.79 3.41 -7.32
CA PRO A 27 -1.52 2.40 -8.07
C PRO A 27 -1.19 0.94 -7.71
N ILE A 28 -2.16 0.03 -7.85
CA ILE A 28 -1.96 -1.43 -7.67
C ILE A 28 -1.83 -2.22 -8.98
N GLY A 29 -1.95 -1.56 -10.13
CA GLY A 29 -1.92 -2.21 -11.44
C GLY A 29 -2.14 -1.28 -12.62
N ASN A 30 -3.00 -0.26 -12.45
CA ASN A 30 -3.28 0.75 -13.47
C ASN A 30 -2.89 2.15 -13.00
N MET A 31 -2.08 2.85 -13.79
CA MET A 31 -1.61 4.21 -13.46
C MET A 31 -2.77 5.20 -13.25
N ASP A 32 -3.92 4.98 -13.87
CA ASP A 32 -5.11 5.82 -13.70
C ASP A 32 -5.75 5.72 -12.30
N ASP A 33 -5.36 4.73 -11.48
CA ASP A 33 -5.83 4.58 -10.10
C ASP A 33 -5.19 5.61 -9.14
N ILE A 34 -4.18 6.37 -9.59
CA ILE A 34 -3.56 7.40 -8.76
C ILE A 34 -4.49 8.61 -8.60
N SER A 35 -4.63 9.09 -7.36
CA SER A 35 -5.42 10.31 -7.13
C SER A 35 -4.63 11.56 -7.53
N LEU A 36 -5.34 12.60 -7.97
CA LEU A 36 -4.76 13.93 -8.20
C LEU A 36 -4.04 14.47 -6.94
N ARG A 37 -4.57 14.14 -5.75
CA ARG A 37 -3.96 14.56 -4.49
C ARG A 37 -2.64 13.84 -4.21
N ALA A 38 -2.53 12.56 -4.56
CA ALA A 38 -1.28 11.82 -4.47
C ALA A 38 -0.20 12.40 -5.39
N LEU A 39 -0.55 12.70 -6.66
CA LEU A 39 0.37 13.36 -7.60
C LEU A 39 0.85 14.71 -7.07
N ASN A 40 -0.07 15.57 -6.60
CA ASN A 40 0.28 16.86 -6.02
C ASN A 40 1.20 16.71 -4.80
N ALA A 41 0.94 15.73 -3.93
CA ALA A 41 1.78 15.50 -2.75
C ALA A 41 3.18 14.99 -3.12
N ILE A 42 3.28 14.05 -4.05
CA ILE A 42 4.56 13.55 -4.59
C ILE A 42 5.41 14.71 -5.15
N ILE A 43 4.78 15.67 -5.84
CA ILE A 43 5.45 16.86 -6.37
C ILE A 43 5.83 17.83 -5.24
N SER A 44 5.02 17.95 -4.19
CA SER A 44 5.12 19.04 -3.22
C SER A 44 5.89 18.75 -1.93
N VAL A 45 6.08 17.47 -1.55
CA VAL A 45 6.88 17.14 -0.35
C VAL A 45 8.32 17.66 -0.50
N ASP A 46 9.11 17.74 0.58
CA ASP A 46 10.54 18.07 0.50
C ASP A 46 11.37 16.81 0.17
N PHE A 47 11.03 15.68 0.78
CA PHE A 47 11.69 14.39 0.55
C PHE A 47 10.67 13.29 0.29
N LEU A 48 10.96 12.41 -0.67
CA LEU A 48 10.11 11.28 -1.04
C LEU A 48 10.86 9.98 -0.80
N TYR A 49 10.29 9.14 0.05
CA TYR A 49 10.79 7.82 0.40
C TYR A 49 9.93 6.73 -0.24
N THR A 50 10.58 5.66 -0.68
CA THR A 50 9.97 4.49 -1.31
C THR A 50 10.70 3.22 -0.91
N GLU A 51 10.05 2.07 -1.02
CA GLU A 51 10.70 0.77 -0.78
C GLU A 51 11.73 0.45 -1.86
N ASP A 52 11.33 0.40 -3.15
CA ASP A 52 12.25 0.20 -4.27
C ASP A 52 12.21 1.41 -5.24
N PRO A 53 13.29 2.22 -5.29
CA PRO A 53 13.38 3.34 -6.23
C PRO A 53 13.18 2.94 -7.69
N ARG A 54 13.51 1.69 -8.08
CA ARG A 54 13.36 1.20 -9.46
C ARG A 54 11.90 1.02 -9.85
N VAL A 55 11.04 0.66 -8.89
CA VAL A 55 9.60 0.51 -9.12
C VAL A 55 8.95 1.89 -9.19
N SER A 56 9.16 2.71 -8.16
CA SER A 56 8.59 4.06 -8.08
C SER A 56 9.06 5.00 -9.18
N LEU A 57 10.26 4.82 -9.74
CA LEU A 57 10.72 5.61 -10.88
C LEU A 57 9.83 5.42 -12.12
N LYS A 58 9.22 4.24 -12.32
CA LYS A 58 8.27 4.02 -13.42
C LYS A 58 7.03 4.89 -13.28
N LEU A 59 6.52 5.00 -12.05
CA LEU A 59 5.39 5.88 -11.72
C LEU A 59 5.75 7.35 -12.01
N LEU A 60 6.90 7.81 -11.50
CA LEU A 60 7.34 9.19 -11.71
C LEU A 60 7.54 9.51 -13.19
N ASN A 61 8.17 8.61 -13.94
CA ASN A 61 8.38 8.78 -15.38
C ASN A 61 7.08 8.82 -16.17
N HIS A 62 6.10 7.97 -15.82
CA HIS A 62 4.79 7.95 -16.48
C HIS A 62 4.08 9.31 -16.37
N PHE A 63 4.18 9.97 -15.22
CA PHE A 63 3.59 11.29 -14.97
C PHE A 63 4.54 12.46 -15.23
N ASN A 64 5.71 12.22 -15.84
CA ASN A 64 6.74 13.24 -16.11
C ASN A 64 7.21 14.01 -14.86
N ILE A 65 7.18 13.38 -13.69
CA ILE A 65 7.61 13.98 -12.42
C ILE A 65 9.12 13.77 -12.25
N LYS A 66 9.90 14.86 -12.24
CA LYS A 66 11.34 14.82 -11.98
C LYS A 66 11.63 15.01 -10.49
N ARG A 67 11.95 13.93 -9.79
CA ARG A 67 12.22 13.96 -8.35
C ARG A 67 13.23 12.90 -7.92
N SER A 68 14.04 13.21 -6.92
CA SER A 68 14.92 12.23 -6.26
C SER A 68 14.14 11.36 -5.28
N LEU A 69 14.43 10.06 -5.29
CA LEU A 69 13.86 9.08 -4.38
C LEU A 69 14.89 8.69 -3.32
N ARG A 70 14.43 8.51 -2.08
CA ARG A 70 15.20 7.91 -0.99
C ARG A 70 14.61 6.54 -0.65
N THR A 71 15.44 5.63 -0.18
CA THR A 71 14.98 4.29 0.17
C THR A 71 14.53 4.21 1.61
N TYR A 72 13.35 3.65 1.84
CA TYR A 72 12.87 3.19 3.14
C TYR A 72 12.18 1.83 2.95
N ASN A 73 12.87 0.75 3.31
CA ASN A 73 12.37 -0.62 3.19
C ASN A 73 12.32 -1.31 4.57
N ASP A 74 11.93 -2.59 4.62
CA ASP A 74 11.82 -3.35 5.88
C ASP A 74 13.15 -3.48 6.65
N GLN A 75 14.28 -3.27 5.97
CA GLN A 75 15.62 -3.30 6.56
C GLN A 75 16.09 -1.92 7.05
N ALA A 76 15.27 -0.88 6.90
CA ALA A 76 15.60 0.48 7.34
C ALA A 76 15.90 0.50 8.85
N ASN A 77 17.13 0.90 9.17
CA ASN A 77 17.62 0.95 10.54
C ASN A 77 17.18 2.23 11.26
N ASP A 78 17.52 2.30 12.55
CA ASP A 78 17.14 3.40 13.44
C ASP A 78 17.73 4.74 12.99
N LYS A 79 18.90 4.73 12.32
CA LYS A 79 19.54 5.93 11.79
C LYS A 79 18.69 6.60 10.71
N VAL A 80 18.12 5.83 9.79
CA VAL A 80 17.23 6.36 8.74
C VAL A 80 15.97 6.97 9.36
N ARG A 81 15.37 6.30 10.35
CA ARG A 81 14.18 6.84 11.04
C ARG A 81 14.50 8.12 11.81
N THR A 82 15.65 8.16 12.48
CA THR A 82 16.14 9.36 13.19
C THR A 82 16.37 10.52 12.24
N GLU A 83 16.94 10.27 11.06
CA GLU A 83 17.08 11.27 10.00
C GLU A 83 15.72 11.85 9.59
N ILE A 84 14.73 10.99 9.29
CA ILE A 84 13.39 11.42 8.89
C ILE A 84 12.73 12.28 9.97
N ILE A 85 12.83 11.88 11.24
CA ILE A 85 12.27 12.64 12.37
C ILE A 85 12.93 14.01 12.48
N ASN A 86 14.26 14.08 12.35
CA ASN A 86 14.99 15.34 12.40
C ASN A 86 14.63 16.26 11.23
N LEU A 87 14.40 15.71 10.03
CA LEU A 87 13.91 16.48 8.89
C LEU A 87 12.54 17.09 9.19
N ILE A 88 11.59 16.31 9.72
CA ILE A 88 10.27 16.84 10.08
C ILE A 88 10.38 17.94 11.14
N LYS A 89 11.17 17.73 12.20
CA LYS A 89 11.45 18.76 13.23
C LYS A 89 12.08 20.03 12.67
N SER A 90 12.83 19.94 11.57
CA SER A 90 13.41 21.08 10.86
C SER A 90 12.42 21.79 9.92
N GLY A 91 11.14 21.43 9.95
CA GLY A 91 10.09 22.05 9.14
C GLY A 91 9.95 21.43 7.74
N LYS A 92 10.38 20.18 7.54
CA LYS A 92 10.31 19.49 6.25
C LYS A 92 9.11 18.54 6.15
N SER A 93 8.51 18.50 4.98
CA SER A 93 7.46 17.56 4.61
C SER A 93 8.06 16.29 3.98
N ILE A 94 7.63 15.12 4.45
CA ILE A 94 8.16 13.83 4.03
C ILE A 94 7.04 13.02 3.39
N GLY A 95 7.21 12.56 2.16
CA GLY A 95 6.31 11.60 1.52
C GLY A 95 6.84 10.18 1.69
N LEU A 96 5.96 9.24 2.03
CA LEU A 96 6.21 7.81 1.95
C LEU A 96 5.24 7.20 0.95
N ILE A 97 5.78 6.60 -0.10
CA ILE A 97 5.04 5.80 -1.10
C ILE A 97 5.46 4.34 -0.98
N SER A 98 4.56 3.43 -1.34
CA SER A 98 4.88 2.01 -1.51
C SER A 98 5.02 1.69 -2.99
N ASP A 99 5.62 0.55 -3.28
CA ASP A 99 5.77 0.05 -4.64
C ASP A 99 4.41 -0.17 -5.33
N ALA A 100 3.37 -0.51 -4.55
CA ALA A 100 1.99 -0.57 -4.98
C ALA A 100 1.01 -0.42 -3.81
N GLY A 101 -0.07 0.33 -3.98
CA GLY A 101 -1.16 0.43 -3.00
C GLY A 101 -0.87 1.39 -1.85
N THR A 102 -1.40 1.08 -0.67
CA THR A 102 -1.28 1.94 0.52
C THR A 102 -0.07 1.52 1.37
N PRO A 103 0.91 2.40 1.63
CA PRO A 103 2.01 2.09 2.53
C PRO A 103 1.52 1.62 3.91
N LEU A 104 2.36 0.86 4.62
CA LEU A 104 2.05 0.16 5.89
C LEU A 104 1.13 -1.06 5.78
N ILE A 105 0.39 -1.26 4.69
CA ILE A 105 -0.52 -2.41 4.55
C ILE A 105 0.24 -3.61 3.96
N SER A 106 0.82 -4.42 4.85
CA SER A 106 1.82 -5.45 4.50
C SER A 106 3.09 -4.90 3.83
N ASP A 107 3.38 -3.62 4.10
CA ASP A 107 4.50 -2.83 3.59
C ASP A 107 5.30 -2.21 4.75
N PRO A 108 6.55 -1.78 4.53
CA PRO A 108 7.34 -1.05 5.52
C PRO A 108 6.67 0.27 5.94
N GLY A 109 6.90 0.68 7.18
CA GLY A 109 6.50 2.01 7.68
C GLY A 109 6.04 2.04 9.14
N TYR A 110 5.55 0.93 9.68
CA TYR A 110 5.02 0.87 11.05
C TYR A 110 5.99 1.38 12.12
N LYS A 111 7.27 1.00 12.05
CA LYS A 111 8.29 1.48 13.00
C LYS A 111 8.51 2.99 12.88
N LEU A 112 8.45 3.54 11.67
CA LEU A 112 8.61 4.98 11.44
C LEU A 112 7.41 5.75 11.99
N THR A 113 6.18 5.31 11.72
CA THR A 113 4.99 5.99 12.26
C THR A 113 4.95 5.97 13.78
N LYS A 114 5.38 4.86 14.39
CA LYS A 114 5.52 4.76 15.86
C LYS A 114 6.55 5.75 16.41
N ASP A 115 7.72 5.86 15.78
CA ASP A 115 8.75 6.80 16.25
C ASP A 115 8.33 8.27 16.04
N ILE A 116 7.57 8.56 14.98
CA ILE A 116 7.01 9.90 14.71
C ILE A 116 5.98 10.28 15.78
N GLU A 117 5.02 9.38 16.08
CA GLU A 117 4.02 9.57 17.12
C GLU A 117 4.69 9.78 18.50
N PHE A 118 5.71 8.97 18.83
CA PHE A 118 6.48 9.12 20.06
C PHE A 118 7.13 10.50 20.20
N ASN A 119 7.46 11.15 19.08
CA ASN A 119 8.03 12.49 19.04
C ASN A 119 6.98 13.61 18.95
N ASN A 120 5.69 13.30 19.10
CA ASN A 120 4.56 14.24 18.95
C ASN A 120 4.57 14.99 17.61
N LEU A 121 4.86 14.26 16.53
CA LEU A 121 4.86 14.79 15.16
C LEU A 121 3.65 14.27 14.38
N ASP A 122 3.22 15.04 13.38
CA ASP A 122 2.01 14.74 12.62
C ASP A 122 2.23 13.69 11.53
N ILE A 123 1.18 12.89 11.29
CA ILE A 123 1.08 11.94 10.19
C ILE A 123 -0.23 12.20 9.44
N PHE A 124 -0.15 12.40 8.14
CA PHE A 124 -1.31 12.56 7.26
C PHE A 124 -1.41 11.39 6.29
N ALA A 125 -2.58 10.76 6.22
CA ALA A 125 -2.87 9.71 5.26
C ALA A 125 -3.62 10.27 4.05
N LEU A 126 -3.10 9.99 2.85
CA LEU A 126 -3.80 10.25 1.59
C LEU A 126 -4.48 8.93 1.14
N PRO A 127 -5.83 8.86 1.15
CA PRO A 127 -6.56 7.72 0.60
C PRO A 127 -6.20 7.48 -0.86
N GLY A 128 -6.26 6.21 -1.25
CA GLY A 128 -6.01 5.77 -2.62
C GLY A 128 -6.21 4.27 -2.74
N ALA A 129 -5.57 3.66 -3.74
CA ALA A 129 -5.74 2.25 -4.05
C ALA A 129 -5.26 1.34 -2.92
N CYS A 130 -6.08 0.34 -2.59
CA CYS A 130 -5.80 -0.68 -1.56
C CYS A 130 -6.37 -2.02 -2.04
N SER A 131 -5.50 -2.97 -2.40
CA SER A 131 -5.90 -4.22 -3.05
C SER A 131 -6.80 -5.13 -2.20
N PRO A 132 -6.65 -5.25 -0.85
CA PRO A 132 -7.58 -6.01 -0.02
C PRO A 132 -9.01 -5.47 -0.09
N ILE A 133 -9.15 -4.15 -0.06
CA ILE A 133 -10.46 -3.48 -0.12
C ILE A 133 -11.07 -3.64 -1.51
N ALA A 134 -10.28 -3.43 -2.57
CA ALA A 134 -10.74 -3.64 -3.94
C ALA A 134 -11.21 -5.09 -4.17
N ALA A 135 -10.45 -6.08 -3.68
CA ALA A 135 -10.83 -7.50 -3.74
C ALA A 135 -12.15 -7.78 -3.01
N LEU A 136 -12.32 -7.24 -1.80
CA LEU A 136 -13.54 -7.43 -1.02
C LEU A 136 -14.77 -6.82 -1.71
N THR A 137 -14.63 -5.65 -2.32
CA THR A 137 -15.77 -4.98 -2.99
C THR A 137 -16.30 -5.72 -4.22
N CYS A 138 -15.49 -6.61 -4.83
CA CYS A 138 -15.92 -7.42 -5.97
C CYS A 138 -16.13 -8.90 -5.64
N SER A 139 -15.93 -9.32 -4.39
CA SER A 139 -16.05 -10.72 -3.98
C SER A 139 -17.49 -11.17 -3.69
N SER A 140 -18.44 -10.24 -3.61
CA SER A 140 -19.82 -10.50 -3.13
C SER A 140 -19.92 -11.06 -1.70
N MET A 141 -18.83 -10.98 -0.92
CA MET A 141 -18.81 -11.38 0.49
C MET A 141 -19.31 -10.25 1.40
N PRO A 142 -19.71 -10.53 2.66
CA PRO A 142 -20.07 -9.49 3.63
C PRO A 142 -18.98 -8.42 3.80
N THR A 143 -19.37 -7.15 3.80
CA THR A 143 -18.42 -6.01 3.84
C THR A 143 -18.55 -5.16 5.10
N ASP A 144 -19.48 -5.50 5.99
CA ASP A 144 -19.74 -4.82 7.26
C ASP A 144 -18.71 -5.15 8.35
N ASN A 145 -18.12 -6.35 8.29
CA ASN A 145 -17.02 -6.76 9.15
C ASN A 145 -16.13 -7.77 8.41
N PHE A 146 -14.82 -7.61 8.47
CA PHE A 146 -13.83 -8.49 7.84
C PHE A 146 -12.48 -8.40 8.56
N SER A 147 -11.61 -9.39 8.35
CA SER A 147 -10.26 -9.42 8.92
C SER A 147 -9.21 -9.52 7.81
N PHE A 148 -8.30 -8.54 7.74
CA PHE A 148 -7.12 -8.62 6.89
C PHE A 148 -5.95 -9.25 7.66
N LEU A 149 -5.42 -10.36 7.14
CA LEU A 149 -4.39 -11.18 7.80
C LEU A 149 -3.02 -11.09 7.11
N GLY A 150 -2.87 -10.23 6.11
CA GLY A 150 -1.61 -10.02 5.39
C GLY A 150 -1.18 -11.27 4.60
N PHE A 151 0.14 -11.44 4.45
CA PHE A 151 0.70 -12.60 3.76
C PHE A 151 0.56 -13.89 4.57
N ALA A 152 0.04 -14.94 3.94
CA ALA A 152 -0.08 -16.24 4.59
C ALA A 152 1.31 -16.85 4.94
N PRO A 153 1.43 -17.57 6.09
CA PRO A 153 2.67 -18.22 6.49
C PRO A 153 3.25 -19.14 5.42
N ARG A 154 4.58 -19.15 5.26
CA ARG A 154 5.26 -19.97 4.26
C ARG A 154 5.32 -21.45 4.59
N LYS A 155 5.42 -21.79 5.88
CA LYS A 155 5.54 -23.17 6.35
C LYS A 155 4.15 -23.75 6.60
N THR A 156 3.87 -24.93 6.04
CA THR A 156 2.57 -25.62 6.19
C THR A 156 2.12 -25.73 7.64
N ALA A 157 2.99 -26.14 8.57
CA ALA A 157 2.65 -26.21 9.99
C ALA A 157 2.21 -24.87 10.61
N GLN A 158 2.79 -23.75 10.17
CA GLN A 158 2.40 -22.42 10.62
C GLN A 158 1.07 -21.98 10.01
N LEU A 159 0.84 -22.33 8.74
CA LEU A 159 -0.41 -22.07 8.05
C LEU A 159 -1.56 -22.86 8.67
N GLU A 160 -1.34 -24.15 8.98
CA GLU A 160 -2.30 -24.98 9.71
C GLU A 160 -2.65 -24.40 11.08
N SER A 161 -1.63 -23.95 11.83
CA SER A 161 -1.83 -23.31 13.13
C SER A 161 -2.62 -22.00 13.00
N LEU A 162 -2.40 -21.24 11.93
CA LEU A 162 -3.17 -20.04 11.65
C LEU A 162 -4.64 -20.38 11.38
N PHE A 163 -4.93 -21.33 10.50
CA PHE A 163 -6.31 -21.74 10.21
C PHE A 163 -7.02 -22.29 11.44
N GLU A 164 -6.34 -23.08 12.27
CA GLU A 164 -6.93 -23.54 13.53
C GLU A 164 -7.32 -22.39 14.46
N LYS A 165 -6.55 -21.29 14.46
CA LYS A 165 -6.87 -20.08 15.22
C LYS A 165 -8.00 -19.26 14.62
N VAL A 166 -8.18 -19.23 13.30
CA VAL A 166 -9.16 -18.34 12.64
C VAL A 166 -10.42 -19.05 12.17
N LYS A 167 -10.50 -20.39 12.23
CA LYS A 167 -11.63 -21.17 11.71
C LYS A 167 -13.00 -20.85 12.34
N HIS A 168 -13.02 -20.21 13.51
CA HIS A 168 -14.24 -19.83 14.21
C HIS A 168 -14.71 -18.41 13.85
N ILE A 169 -13.91 -17.65 13.11
CA ILE A 169 -14.27 -16.32 12.63
C ILE A 169 -15.28 -16.47 11.49
N GLN A 170 -16.45 -15.86 11.64
CA GLN A 170 -17.56 -15.95 10.69
C GLN A 170 -17.59 -14.80 9.66
N THR A 171 -16.59 -13.93 9.69
CA THR A 171 -16.45 -12.82 8.76
C THR A 171 -15.39 -13.12 7.71
N PRO A 172 -15.40 -12.45 6.55
CA PRO A 172 -14.41 -12.67 5.52
C PRO A 172 -12.98 -12.49 6.03
N LEU A 173 -12.13 -13.45 5.69
CA LEU A 173 -10.70 -13.43 5.97
C LEU A 173 -9.95 -13.10 4.67
N ILE A 174 -9.19 -12.02 4.69
CA ILE A 174 -8.46 -11.53 3.51
C ILE A 174 -6.98 -11.81 3.69
N PHE A 175 -6.40 -12.51 2.71
CA PHE A 175 -4.98 -12.85 2.67
C PHE A 175 -4.33 -12.32 1.41
N PHE A 176 -3.05 -12.01 1.50
CA PHE A 176 -2.16 -11.98 0.35
C PHE A 176 -1.48 -13.33 0.17
N GLU A 177 -1.42 -13.78 -1.08
CA GLU A 177 -0.72 -15.01 -1.44
C GLU A 177 -0.02 -14.88 -2.81
N SER A 178 1.14 -15.51 -2.95
CA SER A 178 1.88 -15.58 -4.20
C SER A 178 1.36 -16.72 -5.08
N ALA A 179 1.41 -16.53 -6.39
CA ALA A 179 0.96 -17.52 -7.37
C ALA A 179 1.60 -18.89 -7.18
N ASN A 180 2.88 -18.95 -6.76
CA ASN A 180 3.59 -20.21 -6.56
C ASN A 180 3.14 -20.98 -5.31
N ARG A 181 2.44 -20.33 -4.37
CA ARG A 181 2.03 -20.92 -3.08
C ARG A 181 0.53 -21.16 -2.96
N ILE A 182 -0.28 -20.61 -3.87
CA ILE A 182 -1.74 -20.66 -3.78
C ILE A 182 -2.29 -22.08 -3.71
N ASN A 183 -1.72 -23.04 -4.45
CA ASN A 183 -2.20 -24.43 -4.42
C ASN A 183 -2.04 -25.07 -3.04
N ASN A 184 -0.87 -24.94 -2.41
CA ASN A 184 -0.64 -25.42 -1.05
C ASN A 184 -1.53 -24.67 -0.04
N PHE A 185 -1.75 -23.36 -0.23
CA PHE A 185 -2.66 -22.59 0.62
C PHE A 185 -4.08 -23.16 0.58
N LEU A 186 -4.62 -23.40 -0.63
CA LEU A 186 -5.97 -23.92 -0.83
C LEU A 186 -6.12 -25.35 -0.32
N GLU A 187 -5.12 -26.21 -0.51
CA GLU A 187 -5.13 -27.59 0.00
C GLU A 187 -5.23 -27.62 1.53
N VAL A 188 -4.40 -26.82 2.20
CA VAL A 188 -4.40 -26.72 3.67
C VAL A 188 -5.70 -26.08 4.17
N ALA A 189 -6.22 -25.08 3.46
CA ALA A 189 -7.49 -24.44 3.79
C ALA A 189 -8.66 -25.43 3.68
N ALA A 190 -8.74 -26.20 2.60
CA ALA A 190 -9.77 -27.21 2.39
C ALA A 190 -9.79 -28.27 3.50
N HIS A 191 -8.61 -28.65 4.01
CA HIS A 191 -8.49 -29.62 5.10
C HIS A 191 -8.86 -29.02 6.49
N LYS A 192 -8.41 -27.79 6.80
CA LYS A 192 -8.59 -27.19 8.14
C LYS A 192 -9.89 -26.40 8.30
N MET A 193 -10.40 -25.85 7.21
CA MET A 193 -11.62 -25.04 7.14
C MET A 193 -12.46 -25.58 5.97
N PRO A 194 -13.09 -26.75 6.12
CA PRO A 194 -13.91 -27.31 5.06
C PRO A 194 -15.15 -26.44 4.80
N ASN A 195 -15.69 -26.54 3.58
CA ASN A 195 -16.94 -25.88 3.14
C ASN A 195 -16.92 -24.34 3.21
N GLN A 196 -15.75 -23.72 3.03
CA GLN A 196 -15.64 -22.26 2.94
C GLN A 196 -15.83 -21.77 1.50
N GLU A 197 -16.47 -20.62 1.37
CA GLU A 197 -16.47 -19.86 0.13
C GLU A 197 -15.13 -19.14 -0.03
N ILE A 198 -14.52 -19.24 -1.21
CA ILE A 198 -13.22 -18.63 -1.50
C ILE A 198 -13.34 -17.79 -2.75
N PHE A 199 -12.93 -16.53 -2.65
CA PHE A 199 -12.78 -15.61 -3.78
C PHE A 199 -11.29 -15.35 -4.02
N ILE A 200 -10.83 -15.50 -5.27
CA ILE A 200 -9.45 -15.22 -5.66
C ILE A 200 -9.44 -14.00 -6.57
N ALA A 201 -8.97 -12.87 -6.02
CA ALA A 201 -8.72 -11.67 -6.79
C ALA A 201 -7.31 -11.74 -7.41
N ARG A 202 -7.24 -11.83 -8.74
CA ARG A 202 -5.98 -11.89 -9.49
C ARG A 202 -5.87 -10.68 -10.42
N GLU A 203 -4.66 -10.11 -10.51
CA GLU A 203 -4.32 -9.00 -11.41
C GLU A 203 -5.28 -7.79 -11.30
N LEU A 204 -5.70 -7.46 -10.06
CA LEU A 204 -6.61 -6.34 -9.80
C LEU A 204 -6.12 -5.04 -10.46
N SER A 205 -7.09 -4.34 -11.07
CA SER A 205 -6.95 -3.12 -11.87
C SER A 205 -6.06 -3.19 -13.11
N LYS A 206 -5.35 -4.30 -13.36
CA LYS A 206 -4.59 -4.49 -14.60
C LYS A 206 -5.54 -4.79 -15.77
N LYS A 207 -5.02 -4.65 -16.99
CA LYS A 207 -5.79 -4.85 -18.23
C LYS A 207 -6.17 -6.32 -18.49
N PHE A 208 -5.51 -7.27 -17.82
CA PHE A 208 -5.67 -8.71 -18.01
C PHE A 208 -5.67 -9.44 -16.67
#